data_AF-A0A9D5P833-F1
#
_entry.id   AF-A0A9D5P833-F1
#
_cell.length_a   1.000
_cell.length_b   1.000
_cell.length_c   1.000
_cell.angle_alpha   90.00
_cell.angle_beta   90.00
_cell.angle_gamma   90.00
#
_symmetry.space_group_name_H-M   'P 1'
#
loop_
_entity.id
_entity.type
_entity.pdbx_description
1 polymer ?
#
loop_
_entity_poly.entity_id
_entity_poly.type
_entity_poly.pdbx_seq_one_letter_code
_entity_poly.pdbx_strand_id
1 'polypeptide(L)'
;MDKIKIVLFFCLFIIIFGGTYAKINGSNYVTPESFGAKGDGKSDDSPAISKCLRSGKPIRFTSGKNYLLVSALQHSKSDELRIDGNGAKLTVSEKYDIKENGALFYFGMPRKKNLEVSDLEIDCLLGQKFSDKEKRGDTYIFSVESCEKVKFANVKFKSEKHYNNVTFLRDNGSRFLNIENCRIVINTLSTQGGILWLMNQRDSICSVSIKNSYFEHDAKDECMCFSVYNKYDKKLCKMDVNVEKCEFYSKCESPSSGFILVYSHSQKAYSTINVKYKACSFKTSGASYSRKIQGYQICTGDSKYDYGIFNTEYEDCKFDFDFKTIKQSGIAGILYSKGTSMNPESIYYKFNKCEFKLRNTSPLIDDGNQYRKGTYEFNDCKFETDGKLFVKNKRSSDTDVRIKLTNCDIKSNDDVISTEYVIAKKCRFVNKSKNPIQLPNKRSKLEKCVVNGVKY
;
A
#
# COMPACT_ATOMS: atom_id res chain seq x y z
N MET A 1 26.26 -34.63 73.34
CA MET A 1 26.90 -35.46 72.30
C MET A 1 25.80 -36.13 71.51
N ASP A 2 25.00 -35.35 70.76
CA ASP A 2 25.25 -35.00 69.34
C ASP A 2 24.56 -36.06 68.46
N LYS A 3 23.49 -35.83 67.68
CA LYS A 3 23.11 -34.68 66.85
C LYS A 3 21.61 -34.74 66.48
N ILE A 4 20.99 -33.56 66.46
CA ILE A 4 20.07 -33.00 65.44
C ILE A 4 18.81 -33.81 65.06
N LYS A 5 17.66 -33.38 65.59
CA LYS A 5 16.33 -33.57 65.00
C LYS A 5 16.01 -32.34 64.15
N ILE A 6 15.76 -32.52 62.85
CA ILE A 6 15.08 -31.52 62.02
C ILE A 6 13.67 -32.05 61.73
N VAL A 7 12.70 -31.28 62.19
CA VAL A 7 11.28 -31.38 61.88
C VAL A 7 11.05 -30.65 60.56
N LEU A 8 10.36 -31.27 59.60
CA LEU A 8 9.60 -30.50 58.62
C LEU A 8 8.39 -31.30 58.11
N PHE A 9 7.25 -30.69 58.39
CA PHE A 9 5.87 -31.01 58.03
C PHE A 9 5.70 -31.57 56.60
N PHE A 10 4.96 -32.68 56.49
CA PHE A 10 4.20 -33.02 55.30
C PHE A 10 2.74 -33.28 55.71
N CYS A 11 1.88 -32.29 55.48
CA CYS A 11 0.44 -32.47 55.51
C CYS A 11 0.00 -33.16 54.22
N LEU A 12 -0.48 -34.38 54.43
CA LEU A 12 -1.26 -35.21 53.54
C LEU A 12 -2.61 -34.53 53.24
N PHE A 13 -2.94 -34.32 51.96
CA PHE A 13 -4.33 -34.32 51.50
C PHE A 13 -4.43 -35.22 50.28
N ILE A 14 -5.03 -36.39 50.54
CA ILE A 14 -5.54 -37.36 49.57
C ILE A 14 -6.65 -36.70 48.75
N ILE A 15 -6.76 -37.01 47.45
CA ILE A 15 -8.05 -37.32 46.80
C ILE A 15 -7.83 -37.87 45.37
N ILE A 16 -8.17 -39.16 45.25
CA ILE A 16 -8.72 -39.90 44.09
C ILE A 16 -7.83 -40.16 42.87
N PHE A 17 -7.30 -41.39 42.85
CA PHE A 17 -6.93 -42.12 41.64
C PHE A 17 -8.17 -42.41 40.79
N GLY A 18 -8.36 -41.63 39.74
CA GLY A 18 -9.14 -41.98 38.56
C GLY A 18 -8.26 -41.74 37.35
N GLY A 19 -7.46 -42.76 36.99
CA GLY A 19 -6.54 -42.69 35.86
C GLY A 19 -7.26 -42.35 34.56
N THR A 20 -7.08 -41.13 34.09
CA THR A 20 -7.03 -40.83 32.66
C THR A 20 -5.60 -40.41 32.39
N TYR A 21 -4.95 -41.17 31.50
CA TYR A 21 -3.64 -40.84 30.98
C TYR A 21 -3.64 -39.35 30.59
N ALA A 22 -2.84 -38.55 31.29
CA ALA A 22 -2.45 -37.25 30.78
C ALA A 22 -1.71 -37.52 29.47
N LYS A 23 -2.44 -37.43 28.37
CA LYS A 23 -1.89 -37.35 27.03
C LYS A 23 -0.94 -36.17 27.09
N ILE A 24 0.37 -36.44 27.09
CA ILE A 24 1.40 -35.43 26.92
C ILE A 24 1.06 -34.78 25.58
N ASN A 25 0.43 -33.61 25.62
CA ASN A 25 0.07 -32.85 24.43
C ASN A 25 1.38 -32.45 23.76
N GLY A 26 1.74 -33.18 22.70
CA GLY A 26 2.86 -32.85 21.83
C GLY A 26 2.77 -31.40 21.38
N SER A 27 3.92 -30.79 21.10
CA SER A 27 4.04 -29.38 20.72
C SER A 27 2.91 -28.92 19.79
N ASN A 28 2.19 -27.86 20.18
CA ASN A 28 1.06 -27.26 19.42
C ASN A 28 1.49 -26.59 18.10
N TYR A 29 2.74 -26.80 17.67
CA TYR A 29 3.31 -26.28 16.44
C TYR A 29 4.26 -27.32 15.84
N VAL A 30 4.62 -27.09 14.58
CA VAL A 30 5.69 -27.81 13.88
C VAL A 30 6.79 -26.84 13.49
N THR A 31 8.01 -27.35 13.35
CA THR A 31 9.15 -26.60 12.80
C THR A 31 9.59 -27.21 11.46
N PRO A 32 10.23 -26.45 10.58
CA PRO A 32 10.83 -27.01 9.36
C PRO A 32 11.77 -28.21 9.62
N GLU A 33 12.54 -28.19 10.71
CA GLU A 33 13.48 -29.25 11.09
C GLU A 33 12.77 -30.57 11.39
N SER A 34 11.56 -30.52 11.96
CA SER A 34 10.75 -31.73 12.19
C SER A 34 10.38 -32.47 10.90
N PHE A 35 10.57 -31.82 9.74
CA PHE A 35 10.36 -32.38 8.41
C PHE A 35 11.65 -32.49 7.57
N GLY A 36 12.81 -32.26 8.20
CA GLY A 36 14.13 -32.45 7.58
C GLY A 36 14.80 -31.18 7.04
N ALA A 37 14.29 -29.98 7.34
CA ALA A 37 14.99 -28.75 7.01
C ALA A 37 16.30 -28.63 7.80
N LYS A 38 17.34 -28.04 7.19
CA LYS A 38 18.60 -27.75 7.88
C LYS A 38 18.68 -26.31 8.39
N GLY A 39 18.07 -25.36 7.65
CA GLY A 39 18.11 -23.94 8.00
C GLY A 39 19.54 -23.37 8.02
N ASP A 40 20.41 -23.89 7.14
CA ASP A 40 21.83 -23.53 7.02
C ASP A 40 22.11 -22.48 5.91
N GLY A 41 21.06 -22.04 5.21
CA GLY A 41 21.12 -21.11 4.08
C GLY A 41 21.70 -21.72 2.80
N LYS A 42 21.95 -23.03 2.76
CA LYS A 42 22.65 -23.72 1.66
C LYS A 42 21.86 -24.91 1.13
N SER A 43 21.25 -25.69 2.01
CA SER A 43 20.45 -26.85 1.68
C SER A 43 19.05 -26.42 1.25
N ASP A 44 18.49 -27.03 0.20
CA ASP A 44 17.12 -26.75 -0.22
C ASP A 44 16.12 -27.22 0.86
N ASP A 45 15.52 -26.25 1.54
CA ASP A 45 14.56 -26.45 2.61
C ASP A 45 13.10 -26.39 2.10
N SER A 46 12.87 -26.11 0.80
CA SER A 46 11.54 -26.07 0.18
C SER A 46 10.70 -27.33 0.45
N PRO A 47 11.22 -28.57 0.37
CA PRO A 47 10.42 -29.78 0.63
C PRO A 47 9.95 -29.88 2.09
N ALA A 48 10.78 -29.49 3.05
CA ALA A 48 10.47 -29.55 4.47
C ALA A 48 9.43 -28.47 4.84
N ILE A 49 9.60 -27.25 4.36
CA ILE A 49 8.64 -26.15 4.56
C ILE A 49 7.29 -26.47 3.91
N SER A 50 7.29 -27.09 2.72
CA SER A 50 6.06 -27.60 2.09
C SER A 50 5.34 -28.67 2.92
N LYS A 51 6.08 -29.49 3.68
CA LYS A 51 5.47 -30.44 4.62
C LYS A 51 4.91 -29.74 5.86
N CYS A 52 5.58 -28.71 6.39
CA CYS A 52 5.03 -27.87 7.46
C CYS A 52 3.70 -27.25 7.05
N LEU A 53 3.65 -26.61 5.88
CA LEU A 53 2.44 -25.99 5.35
C LEU A 53 1.32 -27.02 5.28
N ARG A 54 1.55 -28.17 4.64
CA ARG A 54 0.54 -29.24 4.49
C ARG A 54 0.10 -29.91 5.80
N SER A 55 0.85 -29.76 6.89
CA SER A 55 0.48 -30.36 8.18
C SER A 55 -0.79 -29.74 8.79
N GLY A 56 -1.14 -28.52 8.37
CA GLY A 56 -2.26 -27.74 8.93
C GLY A 56 -2.06 -27.32 10.39
N LYS A 57 -0.89 -27.58 10.97
CA LYS A 57 -0.52 -27.09 12.30
C LYS A 57 0.11 -25.69 12.21
N PRO A 58 0.04 -24.89 13.29
CA PRO A 58 0.86 -23.70 13.42
C PRO A 58 2.33 -24.02 13.14
N ILE A 59 3.00 -23.15 12.39
CA ILE A 59 4.40 -23.27 12.05
C ILE A 59 5.17 -22.29 12.91
N ARG A 60 6.22 -22.78 13.58
CA ARG A 60 7.21 -21.93 14.23
C ARG A 60 8.59 -22.25 13.68
N PHE A 61 9.21 -21.27 13.08
CA PHE A 61 10.58 -21.39 12.60
C PHE A 61 11.56 -21.35 13.78
N THR A 62 12.74 -21.94 13.61
CA THR A 62 13.79 -21.91 14.63
C THR A 62 14.54 -20.58 14.53
N SER A 63 14.68 -19.88 15.65
CA SER A 63 15.26 -18.53 15.68
C SER A 63 16.70 -18.52 15.12
N GLY A 64 17.02 -17.49 14.34
CA GLY A 64 18.35 -17.29 13.74
C GLY A 64 18.71 -18.22 12.59
N LYS A 65 17.84 -19.18 12.22
CA LYS A 65 18.05 -20.05 11.05
C LYS A 65 17.77 -19.30 9.75
N ASN A 66 18.48 -19.73 8.69
CA ASN A 66 18.25 -19.25 7.34
C ASN A 66 17.83 -20.43 6.45
N TYR A 67 16.62 -20.42 5.92
CA TYR A 67 16.11 -21.51 5.09
C TYR A 67 16.21 -21.11 3.62
N LEU A 68 16.91 -21.91 2.82
CA LEU A 68 17.04 -21.67 1.39
C LEU A 68 15.86 -22.32 0.66
N LEU A 69 15.14 -21.52 -0.13
CA LEU A 69 14.05 -21.98 -0.97
C LEU A 69 14.54 -22.06 -2.42
N VAL A 70 14.52 -23.25 -3.01
CA VAL A 70 14.94 -23.48 -4.41
C VAL A 70 13.78 -23.97 -5.30
N SER A 71 12.64 -24.34 -4.71
CA SER A 71 11.48 -24.83 -5.46
C SER A 71 10.14 -24.37 -4.89
N ALA A 72 9.13 -24.31 -5.77
CA ALA A 72 7.74 -23.97 -5.45
C ALA A 72 7.24 -24.64 -4.15
N LEU A 73 6.72 -23.83 -3.21
CA LEU A 73 6.12 -24.35 -1.99
C LEU A 73 4.76 -24.97 -2.27
N GLN A 74 4.49 -26.16 -1.70
CA GLN A 74 3.16 -26.77 -1.78
C GLN A 74 2.29 -26.32 -0.61
N HIS A 75 1.09 -25.84 -0.93
CA HIS A 75 0.22 -25.15 0.02
C HIS A 75 -0.72 -26.08 0.78
N SER A 76 -1.23 -25.58 1.91
CA SER A 76 -2.14 -26.32 2.78
C SER A 76 -3.60 -26.11 2.39
N LYS A 77 -4.42 -27.12 2.72
CA LYS A 77 -5.89 -27.01 2.72
C LYS A 77 -6.46 -26.62 4.10
N SER A 78 -5.63 -26.29 5.09
CA SER A 78 -6.02 -25.98 6.48
C SER A 78 -6.92 -24.75 6.56
N ASP A 79 -7.81 -24.72 7.55
CA ASP A 79 -8.74 -23.61 7.83
C ASP A 79 -8.09 -22.42 8.55
N GLU A 80 -6.95 -22.64 9.20
CA GLU A 80 -6.14 -21.61 9.84
C GLU A 80 -4.67 -21.88 9.53
N LEU A 81 -3.94 -20.81 9.23
CA LEU A 81 -2.50 -20.87 9.07
C LEU A 81 -1.84 -19.74 9.84
N ARG A 82 -1.04 -20.14 10.83
CA ARG A 82 -0.16 -19.26 11.59
C ARG A 82 1.29 -19.62 11.30
N ILE A 83 2.04 -18.63 10.84
CA ILE A 83 3.47 -18.71 10.61
C ILE A 83 4.16 -17.73 11.57
N ASP A 84 4.78 -18.27 12.60
CA ASP A 84 5.69 -17.54 13.48
C ASP A 84 7.12 -17.74 12.96
N GLY A 85 7.66 -16.69 12.34
CA GLY A 85 9.03 -16.67 11.84
C GLY A 85 10.07 -16.70 12.95
N ASN A 86 9.73 -16.28 14.17
CA ASN A 86 10.60 -16.37 15.35
C ASN A 86 12.01 -15.76 15.12
N GLY A 87 12.11 -14.75 14.26
CA GLY A 87 13.37 -14.11 13.85
C GLY A 87 14.20 -14.92 12.84
N ALA A 88 13.62 -15.91 12.18
CA ALA A 88 14.26 -16.66 11.11
C ALA A 88 14.22 -15.90 9.77
N LYS A 89 15.07 -16.35 8.84
CA LYS A 89 15.19 -15.83 7.49
C LYS A 89 14.82 -16.88 6.45
N LEU A 90 14.09 -16.47 5.42
CA LEU A 90 13.91 -17.24 4.19
C LEU A 90 14.71 -16.56 3.08
N THR A 91 15.59 -17.32 2.44
CA THR A 91 16.31 -16.86 1.25
C THR A 91 15.73 -17.55 0.03
N VAL A 92 15.10 -16.81 -0.87
CA VAL A 92 14.61 -17.35 -2.16
C VAL A 92 15.75 -17.31 -3.16
N SER A 93 16.15 -18.49 -3.64
CA SER A 93 17.26 -18.67 -4.58
C SER A 93 16.97 -18.06 -5.96
N GLU A 94 18.01 -17.61 -6.67
CA GLU A 94 17.96 -17.25 -8.10
C GLU A 94 17.46 -18.41 -8.98
N LYS A 95 17.65 -19.64 -8.53
CA LYS A 95 17.25 -20.87 -9.22
C LYS A 95 15.81 -21.29 -8.90
N TYR A 96 15.09 -20.50 -8.11
CA TYR A 96 13.75 -20.86 -7.68
C TYR A 96 12.81 -20.99 -8.89
N ASP A 97 12.26 -22.18 -9.06
CA ASP A 97 11.33 -22.52 -10.14
C ASP A 97 9.92 -22.04 -9.78
N ILE A 98 9.53 -20.89 -10.35
CA ILE A 98 8.17 -20.35 -10.19
C ILE A 98 7.23 -21.14 -11.12
N LYS A 99 6.60 -22.19 -10.58
CA LYS A 99 5.51 -22.92 -11.25
C LYS A 99 4.13 -22.30 -10.97
N GLU A 100 3.10 -22.83 -11.65
CA GLU A 100 1.72 -22.34 -11.77
C GLU A 100 1.18 -21.51 -10.57
N ASN A 101 0.58 -20.35 -10.89
CA ASN A 101 0.00 -19.30 -10.02
C ASN A 101 0.92 -18.15 -9.62
N GLY A 102 2.22 -18.21 -9.92
CA GLY A 102 3.11 -17.05 -9.84
C GLY A 102 3.35 -16.54 -8.43
N ALA A 103 3.19 -17.35 -7.38
CA ALA A 103 3.40 -16.92 -6.00
C ALA A 103 4.35 -17.83 -5.19
N LEU A 104 5.14 -17.25 -4.28
CA LEU A 104 5.97 -18.01 -3.31
C LEU A 104 5.08 -18.71 -2.27
N PHE A 105 4.13 -17.96 -1.72
CA PHE A 105 3.10 -18.44 -0.81
C PHE A 105 1.72 -18.15 -1.40
N TYR A 106 1.10 -19.15 -2.02
CA TYR A 106 -0.29 -19.09 -2.46
C TYR A 106 -1.23 -19.69 -1.41
N PHE A 107 -2.23 -18.90 -1.02
CA PHE A 107 -3.29 -19.28 -0.10
C PHE A 107 -4.63 -19.06 -0.80
N GLY A 108 -4.89 -19.88 -1.83
CA GLY A 108 -6.19 -19.96 -2.49
C GLY A 108 -7.15 -20.75 -1.64
N MET A 109 -8.10 -20.07 -1.01
CA MET A 109 -8.87 -20.67 0.08
C MET A 109 -10.39 -20.49 -0.12
N PRO A 110 -11.19 -21.58 -0.11
CA PRO A 110 -12.62 -21.44 0.08
C PRO A 110 -12.89 -20.84 1.48
N ARG A 111 -13.86 -19.92 1.52
CA ARG A 111 -14.22 -18.97 2.61
C ARG A 111 -14.03 -19.52 4.05
N LYS A 112 -13.72 -18.59 4.98
CA LYS A 112 -13.67 -18.70 6.48
C LYS A 112 -12.30 -18.87 7.15
N LYS A 113 -11.20 -18.50 6.49
CA LYS A 113 -9.85 -18.81 6.97
C LYS A 113 -9.08 -17.58 7.43
N ASN A 114 -8.22 -17.77 8.44
CA ASN A 114 -7.32 -16.75 8.95
C ASN A 114 -5.87 -17.06 8.55
N LEU A 115 -5.15 -16.04 8.10
CA LEU A 115 -3.71 -16.07 7.86
C LEU A 115 -3.02 -15.09 8.81
N GLU A 116 -2.05 -15.59 9.57
CA GLU A 116 -1.15 -14.76 10.35
C GLU A 116 0.31 -15.10 10.04
N VAL A 117 1.10 -14.10 9.68
CA VAL A 117 2.55 -14.21 9.49
C VAL A 117 3.23 -13.17 10.38
N SER A 118 4.14 -13.61 11.24
CA SER A 118 4.90 -12.71 12.10
C SER A 118 6.40 -12.99 12.14
N ASP A 119 7.19 -11.97 12.47
CA ASP A 119 8.59 -12.09 12.88
C ASP A 119 9.49 -12.85 11.87
N LEU A 120 9.24 -12.61 10.58
CA LEU A 120 9.87 -13.32 9.47
C LEU A 120 10.62 -12.34 8.57
N GLU A 121 11.87 -12.68 8.24
CA GLU A 121 12.64 -12.00 7.20
C GLU A 121 12.64 -12.82 5.91
N ILE A 122 12.37 -12.17 4.79
CA ILE A 122 12.35 -12.79 3.46
C ILE A 122 13.23 -11.97 2.53
N ASP A 123 14.32 -12.61 2.07
CA ASP A 123 15.20 -12.08 1.04
C ASP A 123 14.95 -12.81 -0.27
N CYS A 124 14.52 -12.05 -1.28
CA CYS A 124 14.16 -12.57 -2.58
C CYS A 124 15.25 -12.24 -3.61
N LEU A 125 16.06 -13.24 -3.96
CA LEU A 125 17.19 -13.13 -4.89
C LEU A 125 16.84 -13.57 -6.32
N LEU A 126 15.57 -13.61 -6.73
CA LEU A 126 15.13 -14.09 -8.05
C LEU A 126 15.74 -13.36 -9.29
N GLY A 127 16.99 -13.64 -9.66
CA GLY A 127 17.70 -12.92 -10.73
C GLY A 127 17.32 -13.23 -12.19
N GLN A 128 16.18 -13.89 -12.48
CA GLN A 128 15.94 -14.38 -13.85
C GLN A 128 15.42 -13.30 -14.82
N LYS A 129 16.16 -13.15 -15.92
CA LYS A 129 15.72 -12.53 -17.17
C LYS A 129 14.99 -13.61 -17.97
N PHE A 130 13.66 -13.62 -17.93
CA PHE A 130 12.88 -14.56 -18.73
C PHE A 130 13.11 -14.27 -20.22
N SER A 131 13.24 -15.32 -21.03
CA SER A 131 13.41 -15.15 -22.48
C SER A 131 12.15 -14.52 -23.08
N ASP A 132 12.30 -13.61 -24.06
CA ASP A 132 11.21 -12.82 -24.66
C ASP A 132 10.01 -13.63 -25.21
N LYS A 133 10.16 -14.97 -25.34
CA LYS A 133 9.11 -15.88 -25.81
C LYS A 133 8.18 -16.38 -24.69
N GLU A 134 8.60 -16.30 -23.43
CA GLU A 134 7.79 -16.69 -22.26
C GLU A 134 7.08 -15.46 -21.70
N LYS A 135 6.06 -15.00 -22.43
CA LYS A 135 5.08 -14.08 -21.86
C LYS A 135 4.37 -14.78 -20.68
N ARG A 136 4.74 -14.42 -19.45
CA ARG A 136 3.86 -13.93 -18.36
C ARG A 136 4.24 -14.48 -16.98
N GLY A 137 4.15 -13.57 -16.00
CA GLY A 137 3.86 -13.89 -14.61
C GLY A 137 4.26 -12.75 -13.68
N ASP A 138 3.28 -12.08 -13.07
CA ASP A 138 3.56 -11.36 -11.83
C ASP A 138 4.07 -12.35 -10.79
N THR A 139 5.13 -12.00 -10.07
CA THR A 139 5.60 -12.78 -8.93
C THR A 139 5.03 -12.19 -7.65
N TYR A 140 4.16 -12.93 -6.97
CA TYR A 140 3.61 -12.56 -5.68
C TYR A 140 4.37 -13.27 -4.57
N ILE A 141 4.80 -12.57 -3.52
CA ILE A 141 5.38 -13.26 -2.35
C ILE A 141 4.26 -13.96 -1.59
N PHE A 142 3.18 -13.23 -1.33
CA PHE A 142 1.94 -13.75 -0.79
C PHE A 142 0.81 -13.50 -1.78
N SER A 143 0.05 -14.54 -2.08
CA SER A 143 -1.20 -14.43 -2.83
C SER A 143 -2.31 -15.07 -2.01
N VAL A 144 -3.24 -14.27 -1.51
CA VAL A 144 -4.31 -14.70 -0.62
C VAL A 144 -5.66 -14.52 -1.31
N GLU A 145 -6.58 -15.46 -1.13
CA GLU A 145 -7.93 -15.35 -1.68
C GLU A 145 -9.01 -15.61 -0.62
N SER A 146 -9.97 -14.69 -0.50
CA SER A 146 -11.21 -14.85 0.29
C SER A 146 -11.02 -15.21 1.78
N CYS A 147 -9.99 -14.69 2.44
CA CYS A 147 -9.78 -14.88 3.89
C CYS A 147 -10.71 -14.00 4.74
N GLU A 148 -11.05 -14.47 5.95
CA GLU A 148 -11.75 -13.60 6.91
C GLU A 148 -10.77 -12.56 7.47
N LYS A 149 -9.57 -13.02 7.90
CA LYS A 149 -8.53 -12.14 8.44
C LYS A 149 -7.16 -12.49 7.84
N VAL A 150 -6.42 -11.46 7.48
CA VAL A 150 -5.02 -11.55 7.07
C VAL A 150 -4.21 -10.60 7.93
N LYS A 151 -3.14 -11.09 8.56
CA LYS A 151 -2.26 -10.30 9.39
C LYS A 151 -0.80 -10.53 9.04
N PHE A 152 -0.07 -9.44 8.83
CA PHE A 152 1.39 -9.42 8.77
C PHE A 152 1.92 -8.51 9.89
N ALA A 153 2.81 -9.03 10.73
CA ALA A 153 3.39 -8.28 11.84
C ALA A 153 4.90 -8.47 11.94
N ASN A 154 5.67 -7.38 12.05
CA ASN A 154 7.14 -7.44 12.14
C ASN A 154 7.81 -8.20 10.97
N VAL A 155 7.21 -8.15 9.78
CA VAL A 155 7.74 -8.83 8.58
C VAL A 155 8.70 -7.90 7.85
N LYS A 156 9.86 -8.45 7.48
CA LYS A 156 10.83 -7.78 6.61
C LYS A 156 10.86 -8.48 5.27
N PHE A 157 10.65 -7.74 4.20
CA PHE A 157 10.80 -8.24 2.84
C PHE A 157 11.77 -7.35 2.08
N LYS A 158 12.72 -7.98 1.41
CA LYS A 158 13.62 -7.30 0.48
C LYS A 158 13.72 -8.09 -0.82
N SER A 159 13.60 -7.40 -1.94
CA SER A 159 13.96 -7.94 -3.24
C SER A 159 15.22 -7.27 -3.79
N GLU A 160 16.10 -8.04 -4.42
CA GLU A 160 17.16 -7.49 -5.28
C GLU A 160 16.58 -7.04 -6.63
N LYS A 161 17.37 -6.39 -7.49
CA LYS A 161 16.87 -5.84 -8.76
C LYS A 161 16.37 -6.96 -9.69
N HIS A 162 15.06 -7.02 -9.84
CA HIS A 162 14.39 -8.05 -10.65
C HIS A 162 13.96 -7.54 -12.02
N TYR A 163 14.00 -8.39 -13.05
CA TYR A 163 13.48 -8.04 -14.38
C TYR A 163 11.94 -8.09 -14.47
N ASN A 164 11.30 -8.83 -13.57
CA ASN A 164 9.86 -9.05 -13.54
C ASN A 164 9.14 -8.27 -12.42
N ASN A 165 7.81 -8.23 -12.50
CA ASN A 165 6.94 -7.68 -11.47
C ASN A 165 7.08 -8.50 -10.19
N VAL A 166 7.48 -7.87 -9.09
CA VAL A 166 7.45 -8.48 -7.75
C VAL A 166 6.47 -7.69 -6.90
N THR A 167 5.50 -8.40 -6.34
CA THR A 167 4.49 -7.86 -5.43
C THR A 167 4.59 -8.59 -4.11
N PHE A 168 4.64 -7.85 -3.00
CA PHE A 168 4.70 -8.49 -1.68
C PHE A 168 3.39 -9.23 -1.36
N LEU A 169 2.25 -8.57 -1.55
CA LEU A 169 0.96 -9.17 -1.27
C LEU A 169 -0.04 -8.87 -2.38
N ARG A 170 -0.59 -9.93 -2.96
CA ARG A 170 -1.86 -9.90 -3.68
C ARG A 170 -2.94 -10.45 -2.76
N ASP A 171 -3.90 -9.61 -2.40
CA ASP A 171 -5.07 -10.00 -1.61
C ASP A 171 -6.31 -9.92 -2.48
N ASN A 172 -6.97 -11.06 -2.68
CA ASN A 172 -8.17 -11.18 -3.47
C ASN A 172 -9.39 -11.46 -2.60
N GLY A 173 -9.94 -10.41 -2.01
CA GLY A 173 -11.25 -10.42 -1.37
C GLY A 173 -11.24 -10.81 0.11
N SER A 174 -10.15 -10.54 0.83
CA SER A 174 -10.17 -10.70 2.30
C SER A 174 -11.00 -9.61 2.98
N ARG A 175 -11.64 -9.95 4.10
CA ARG A 175 -12.53 -9.02 4.82
C ARG A 175 -11.76 -8.04 5.71
N PHE A 176 -10.73 -8.53 6.41
CA PHE A 176 -9.88 -7.73 7.28
C PHE A 176 -8.41 -7.96 6.96
N LEU A 177 -7.69 -6.90 6.59
CA LEU A 177 -6.25 -6.94 6.36
C LEU A 177 -5.54 -6.01 7.36
N ASN A 178 -4.59 -6.56 8.11
CA ASN A 178 -3.75 -5.84 9.05
C ASN A 178 -2.27 -5.99 8.71
N ILE A 179 -1.57 -4.89 8.52
CA ILE A 179 -0.12 -4.85 8.32
C ILE A 179 0.48 -3.92 9.39
N GLU A 180 1.40 -4.43 10.21
CA GLU A 180 1.96 -3.68 11.33
C GLU A 180 3.46 -3.90 11.48
N ASN A 181 4.21 -2.82 11.69
CA ASN A 181 5.65 -2.84 11.94
C ASN A 181 6.44 -3.57 10.83
N CYS A 182 5.97 -3.50 9.59
CA CYS A 182 6.61 -4.18 8.46
C CYS A 182 7.59 -3.26 7.73
N ARG A 183 8.64 -3.85 7.16
CA ARG A 183 9.56 -3.15 6.26
C ARG A 183 9.62 -3.89 4.93
N ILE A 184 9.07 -3.28 3.90
CA ILE A 184 8.92 -3.89 2.57
C ILE A 184 9.68 -3.05 1.55
N VAL A 185 10.73 -3.64 0.97
CA VAL A 185 11.61 -2.99 0.00
C VAL A 185 11.60 -3.82 -1.28
N ILE A 186 11.08 -3.24 -2.36
CA ILE A 186 11.04 -3.87 -3.68
C ILE A 186 11.96 -3.11 -4.62
N ASN A 187 12.97 -3.79 -5.14
CA ASN A 187 13.77 -3.28 -6.25
C ASN A 187 13.43 -4.08 -7.51
N THR A 188 12.95 -3.44 -8.56
CA THR A 188 12.57 -4.05 -9.83
C THR A 188 12.85 -3.09 -10.98
N LEU A 189 13.32 -3.64 -12.09
CA LEU A 189 13.45 -2.97 -13.38
C LEU A 189 12.14 -2.98 -14.17
N SER A 190 11.12 -3.67 -13.65
CA SER A 190 9.87 -3.90 -14.37
C SER A 190 9.01 -2.64 -14.52
N THR A 191 8.23 -2.64 -15.60
CA THR A 191 7.24 -1.61 -15.91
C THR A 191 5.96 -1.70 -15.09
N GLN A 192 5.76 -2.78 -14.36
CA GLN A 192 4.53 -3.13 -13.65
C GLN A 192 4.84 -3.65 -12.24
N GLY A 193 3.83 -3.70 -11.38
CA GLY A 193 3.92 -4.29 -10.05
C GLY A 193 4.04 -3.26 -8.93
N GLY A 194 3.22 -3.47 -7.91
CA GLY A 194 3.20 -2.69 -6.67
C GLY A 194 3.54 -3.55 -5.47
N ILE A 195 3.76 -2.93 -4.32
CA ILE A 195 4.00 -3.67 -3.08
C ILE A 195 2.75 -4.43 -2.66
N LEU A 196 1.60 -3.75 -2.66
CA LEU A 196 0.30 -4.33 -2.27
C LEU A 196 -0.68 -4.22 -3.43
N TRP A 197 -1.32 -5.32 -3.78
CA TRP A 197 -2.44 -5.35 -4.71
C TRP A 197 -3.67 -5.95 -4.03
N LEU A 198 -4.57 -5.07 -3.58
CA LEU A 198 -5.76 -5.45 -2.83
C LEU A 198 -6.97 -5.38 -3.75
N MET A 199 -7.69 -6.47 -3.92
CA MET A 199 -8.87 -6.56 -4.76
C MET A 199 -10.08 -6.93 -3.92
N ASN A 200 -11.11 -6.08 -3.89
CA ASN A 200 -12.42 -6.46 -3.37
C ASN A 200 -13.28 -7.01 -4.52
N GLN A 201 -13.32 -8.33 -4.66
CA GLN A 201 -14.01 -9.02 -5.77
C GLN A 201 -15.49 -9.35 -5.51
N ARG A 202 -16.06 -9.02 -4.35
CA ARG A 202 -17.38 -9.53 -3.91
C ARG A 202 -18.17 -8.52 -3.08
N ASP A 203 -19.43 -8.87 -2.79
CA ASP A 203 -20.42 -8.16 -1.96
C ASP A 203 -19.99 -8.02 -0.48
N SER A 204 -18.80 -7.47 -0.23
CA SER A 204 -18.18 -7.39 1.09
C SER A 204 -17.65 -6.01 1.38
N ILE A 205 -17.79 -5.61 2.64
CA ILE A 205 -17.03 -4.50 3.23
C ILE A 205 -15.64 -5.05 3.53
N CYS A 206 -14.62 -4.49 2.89
CA CYS A 206 -13.22 -4.76 3.19
C CYS A 206 -12.69 -3.64 4.10
N SER A 207 -12.02 -4.02 5.19
CA SER A 207 -11.31 -3.08 6.07
C SER A 207 -9.82 -3.39 6.06
N VAL A 208 -9.02 -2.35 5.80
CA VAL A 208 -7.56 -2.43 5.73
C VAL A 208 -6.98 -1.50 6.78
N SER A 209 -6.04 -2.00 7.59
CA SER A 209 -5.27 -1.22 8.55
C SER A 209 -3.78 -1.46 8.35
N ILE A 210 -3.04 -0.39 8.08
CA ILE A 210 -1.58 -0.42 7.88
C ILE A 210 -0.95 0.54 8.89
N LYS A 211 -0.04 0.05 9.74
CA LYS A 211 0.55 0.85 10.82
C LYS A 211 2.06 0.70 10.92
N ASN A 212 2.74 1.80 11.28
CA ASN A 212 4.15 1.82 11.66
C ASN A 212 5.06 1.10 10.64
N SER A 213 4.74 1.19 9.35
CA SER A 213 5.38 0.39 8.31
C SER A 213 6.15 1.24 7.32
N TYR A 214 7.20 0.66 6.74
CA TYR A 214 8.05 1.29 5.75
C TYR A 214 7.92 0.58 4.41
N PHE A 215 7.68 1.36 3.37
CA PHE A 215 7.46 0.90 2.00
C PHE A 215 8.42 1.61 1.06
N GLU A 216 9.28 0.86 0.39
CA GLU A 216 10.20 1.39 -0.61
C GLU A 216 10.05 0.63 -1.92
N HIS A 217 9.94 1.35 -3.03
CA HIS A 217 9.94 0.78 -4.36
C HIS A 217 10.67 1.64 -5.39
N ASP A 218 11.25 1.02 -6.41
CA ASP A 218 11.74 1.65 -7.65
C ASP A 218 10.94 1.22 -8.89
N ALA A 219 9.88 0.42 -8.70
CA ALA A 219 8.98 -0.04 -9.76
C ALA A 219 8.33 1.12 -10.52
N LYS A 220 8.07 0.90 -11.82
CA LYS A 220 7.44 1.90 -12.71
C LYS A 220 5.92 2.00 -12.60
N ASP A 221 5.34 1.25 -11.66
CA ASP A 221 3.92 1.16 -11.35
C ASP A 221 3.62 1.75 -9.97
N GLU A 222 2.42 1.54 -9.42
CA GLU A 222 2.07 2.10 -8.12
C GLU A 222 2.57 1.30 -6.92
N CYS A 223 3.02 1.99 -5.86
CA CYS A 223 3.45 1.32 -4.62
C CYS A 223 2.33 0.47 -3.99
N MET A 224 1.09 0.92 -4.05
CA MET A 224 -0.09 0.18 -3.59
C MET A 224 -1.25 0.36 -4.55
N CYS A 225 -2.01 -0.70 -4.78
CA CYS A 225 -3.23 -0.67 -5.59
C CYS A 225 -4.42 -1.18 -4.78
N PHE A 226 -5.45 -0.36 -4.67
CA PHE A 226 -6.74 -0.66 -4.06
C PHE A 226 -7.77 -0.80 -5.17
N SER A 227 -8.08 -2.02 -5.56
CA SER A 227 -9.05 -2.33 -6.58
C SER A 227 -10.37 -2.78 -5.99
N VAL A 228 -11.46 -2.27 -6.55
CA VAL A 228 -12.79 -2.84 -6.40
C VAL A 228 -13.17 -3.46 -7.75
N TYR A 229 -13.54 -4.73 -7.69
CA TYR A 229 -13.88 -5.53 -8.86
C TYR A 229 -15.27 -6.13 -8.63
N ASN A 230 -16.21 -5.81 -9.51
CA ASN A 230 -17.54 -6.39 -9.46
C ASN A 230 -17.95 -6.78 -10.87
N LYS A 231 -18.06 -8.09 -11.08
CA LYS A 231 -18.29 -8.72 -12.38
C LYS A 231 -19.76 -9.09 -12.60
N TYR A 232 -20.60 -9.10 -11.56
CA TYR A 232 -21.85 -9.84 -11.62
C TYR A 232 -23.10 -9.17 -11.03
N ASP A 233 -23.02 -8.05 -10.30
CA ASP A 233 -24.24 -7.45 -9.70
C ASP A 233 -24.13 -5.95 -9.40
N LYS A 234 -25.25 -5.22 -9.45
CA LYS A 234 -25.34 -3.77 -9.08
C LYS A 234 -25.17 -3.48 -7.57
N LYS A 235 -24.43 -4.31 -6.84
CA LYS A 235 -24.26 -4.18 -5.39
C LYS A 235 -23.12 -3.24 -5.03
N LEU A 236 -23.29 -2.57 -3.90
CA LEU A 236 -22.32 -1.63 -3.34
C LEU A 236 -21.09 -2.39 -2.84
N CYS A 237 -19.92 -2.07 -3.39
CA CYS A 237 -18.65 -2.52 -2.84
C CYS A 237 -18.03 -1.40 -1.99
N LYS A 238 -17.71 -1.69 -0.73
CA LYS A 238 -17.08 -0.72 0.18
C LYS A 238 -15.69 -1.17 0.60
N MET A 239 -14.73 -0.25 0.57
CA MET A 239 -13.39 -0.45 1.12
C MET A 239 -13.03 0.72 2.03
N ASP A 240 -12.72 0.42 3.30
CA ASP A 240 -12.26 1.40 4.27
C ASP A 240 -10.78 1.11 4.62
N VAL A 241 -9.89 2.02 4.23
CA VAL A 241 -8.44 1.87 4.40
C VAL A 241 -7.93 2.91 5.39
N ASN A 242 -7.25 2.46 6.43
CA ASN A 242 -6.60 3.31 7.44
C ASN A 242 -5.09 3.05 7.43
N VAL A 243 -4.31 4.09 7.23
CA VAL A 243 -2.85 4.05 7.18
C VAL A 243 -2.30 5.04 8.21
N GLU A 244 -1.54 4.55 9.18
CA GLU A 244 -1.03 5.36 10.31
C GLU A 244 0.49 5.22 10.45
N LYS A 245 1.21 6.34 10.61
CA LYS A 245 2.65 6.35 10.92
C LYS A 245 3.49 5.54 9.92
N CYS A 246 3.13 5.58 8.65
CA CYS A 246 3.85 4.86 7.60
C CYS A 246 4.76 5.80 6.80
N GLU A 247 5.87 5.25 6.30
CA GLU A 247 6.76 5.95 5.38
C GLU A 247 6.75 5.26 4.02
N PHE A 248 6.54 6.06 2.98
CA PHE A 248 6.52 5.64 1.59
C PHE A 248 7.65 6.32 0.85
N TYR A 249 8.51 5.53 0.21
CA TYR A 249 9.61 6.03 -0.57
C TYR A 249 9.62 5.44 -1.98
N SER A 250 9.58 6.33 -2.98
CA SER A 250 9.61 5.93 -4.39
C SER A 250 10.87 6.47 -5.06
N LYS A 251 11.70 5.57 -5.61
CA LYS A 251 12.94 5.89 -6.33
C LYS A 251 12.80 5.88 -7.85
N CYS A 252 11.60 5.59 -8.36
CA CYS A 252 11.43 5.25 -9.77
C CYS A 252 11.78 6.39 -10.75
N GLU A 253 12.49 6.05 -11.83
CA GLU A 253 12.84 6.98 -12.91
C GLU A 253 11.78 7.07 -14.04
N SER A 254 10.57 6.54 -13.83
CA SER A 254 9.58 6.32 -14.89
C SER A 254 8.48 7.39 -14.99
N PRO A 255 7.86 7.57 -16.19
CA PRO A 255 6.73 8.45 -16.42
C PRO A 255 5.42 8.18 -15.69
N SER A 256 5.17 7.02 -15.10
CA SER A 256 3.79 6.58 -14.78
C SER A 256 3.53 6.19 -13.32
N SER A 257 4.52 6.30 -12.43
CA SER A 257 4.42 5.76 -11.06
C SER A 257 3.63 6.67 -10.11
N GLY A 258 2.66 6.08 -9.39
CA GLY A 258 2.01 6.69 -8.24
C GLY A 258 2.44 6.03 -6.93
N PHE A 259 2.20 6.64 -5.77
CA PHE A 259 2.26 5.85 -4.54
C PHE A 259 1.06 4.93 -4.47
N ILE A 260 -0.13 5.44 -4.78
CA ILE A 260 -1.37 4.72 -4.51
C ILE A 260 -2.29 4.82 -5.72
N LEU A 261 -2.73 3.68 -6.23
CA LEU A 261 -3.79 3.62 -7.22
C LEU A 261 -5.06 3.13 -6.57
N VAL A 262 -6.15 3.83 -6.83
CA VAL A 262 -7.49 3.34 -6.56
C VAL A 262 -8.12 2.98 -7.89
N TYR A 263 -8.58 1.74 -8.00
CA TYR A 263 -8.96 1.13 -9.26
C TYR A 263 -10.39 0.60 -9.23
N SER A 264 -11.18 0.91 -10.26
CA SER A 264 -12.46 0.23 -10.50
C SER A 264 -12.44 -0.50 -11.84
N HIS A 265 -12.67 -1.80 -11.79
CA HIS A 265 -12.77 -2.68 -12.96
C HIS A 265 -14.22 -3.05 -13.32
N SER A 266 -15.19 -2.42 -12.67
CA SER A 266 -16.58 -2.83 -12.80
C SER A 266 -17.24 -2.21 -14.03
N GLN A 267 -18.01 -3.01 -14.75
CA GLN A 267 -19.08 -2.50 -15.60
C GLN A 267 -20.33 -2.41 -14.73
N LYS A 268 -20.68 -1.21 -14.22
CA LYS A 268 -21.95 -0.88 -13.51
C LYS A 268 -21.98 -1.05 -11.97
N ALA A 269 -20.87 -1.14 -11.25
CA ALA A 269 -20.92 -1.18 -9.78
C ALA A 269 -20.85 0.21 -9.14
N TYR A 270 -21.62 0.36 -8.06
CA TYR A 270 -21.42 1.46 -7.13
C TYR A 270 -20.30 1.10 -6.16
N SER A 271 -19.24 1.90 -6.10
CA SER A 271 -18.14 1.67 -5.17
C SER A 271 -17.98 2.83 -4.20
N THR A 272 -17.64 2.53 -2.96
CA THR A 272 -17.24 3.55 -1.98
C THR A 272 -15.90 3.16 -1.41
N ILE A 273 -14.90 3.99 -1.65
CA ILE A 273 -13.55 3.77 -1.13
C ILE A 273 -13.19 4.97 -0.28
N ASN A 274 -13.03 4.72 1.02
CA ASN A 274 -12.58 5.71 1.97
C ASN A 274 -11.16 5.37 2.38
N VAL A 275 -10.25 6.32 2.23
CA VAL A 275 -8.85 6.14 2.60
C VAL A 275 -8.45 7.24 3.56
N LYS A 276 -7.87 6.88 4.70
CA LYS A 276 -7.38 7.81 5.71
C LYS A 276 -5.90 7.58 5.97
N TYR A 277 -5.09 8.60 5.79
CA TYR A 277 -3.68 8.63 6.16
C TYR A 277 -3.49 9.54 7.36
N LYS A 278 -2.80 9.04 8.39
CA LYS A 278 -2.48 9.81 9.59
C LYS A 278 -0.99 9.72 9.89
N ALA A 279 -0.34 10.87 10.05
CA ALA A 279 1.08 10.98 10.38
C ALA A 279 2.00 10.18 9.43
N CYS A 280 1.67 10.14 8.14
CA CYS A 280 2.45 9.43 7.13
C CYS A 280 3.46 10.35 6.42
N SER A 281 4.55 9.79 5.93
CA SER A 281 5.56 10.50 5.13
C SER A 281 5.63 9.91 3.72
N PHE A 282 5.58 10.76 2.71
CA PHE A 282 5.70 10.38 1.30
C PHE A 282 6.93 11.08 0.72
N LYS A 283 7.86 10.31 0.17
CA LYS A 283 9.13 10.81 -0.35
C LYS A 283 9.39 10.32 -1.76
N THR A 284 9.82 11.21 -2.63
CA THR A 284 10.19 10.86 -4.01
C THR A 284 11.58 11.38 -4.34
N SER A 285 12.34 10.60 -5.09
CA SER A 285 13.57 11.03 -5.74
C SER A 285 13.68 10.40 -7.13
N GLY A 286 14.25 11.13 -8.10
CA GLY A 286 14.56 10.61 -9.44
C GLY A 286 14.05 11.49 -10.58
N ALA A 287 14.42 11.16 -11.82
CA ALA A 287 13.81 11.75 -13.01
C ALA A 287 12.38 11.18 -13.16
N SER A 288 11.33 12.00 -13.28
CA SER A 288 9.98 11.42 -13.33
C SER A 288 9.03 12.23 -14.16
N TYR A 289 8.55 11.63 -15.25
CA TYR A 289 7.70 12.35 -16.20
C TYR A 289 6.24 12.52 -15.73
N SER A 290 5.76 11.73 -14.75
CA SER A 290 4.53 11.99 -13.97
C SER A 290 4.56 11.20 -12.66
N ARG A 291 4.32 11.86 -11.51
CA ARG A 291 3.99 11.17 -10.24
C ARG A 291 2.71 11.67 -9.64
N LYS A 292 2.02 10.75 -8.96
CA LYS A 292 0.76 10.96 -8.25
C LYS A 292 0.91 10.39 -6.84
N ILE A 293 0.50 11.12 -5.79
CA ILE A 293 0.29 10.53 -4.47
C ILE A 293 -0.78 9.46 -4.59
N GLN A 294 -1.92 9.85 -5.17
CA GLN A 294 -3.03 8.94 -5.38
C GLN A 294 -3.69 9.21 -6.73
N GLY A 295 -3.74 8.18 -7.56
CA GLY A 295 -4.54 8.15 -8.79
C GLY A 295 -5.86 7.45 -8.53
N TYR A 296 -6.93 7.94 -9.15
CA TYR A 296 -8.11 7.12 -9.39
C TYR A 296 -8.17 6.79 -10.88
N GLN A 297 -8.35 5.51 -11.21
CA GLN A 297 -8.48 5.05 -12.58
C GLN A 297 -9.65 4.09 -12.71
N ILE A 298 -10.51 4.38 -13.68
CA ILE A 298 -11.55 3.48 -14.19
C ILE A 298 -10.97 2.82 -15.42
N CYS A 299 -10.91 1.49 -15.48
CA CYS A 299 -10.59 0.84 -16.76
C CYS A 299 -11.76 -0.02 -17.25
N THR A 300 -12.54 0.61 -18.10
CA THR A 300 -13.56 -0.02 -18.91
C THR A 300 -13.45 0.62 -20.29
N GLY A 301 -13.43 -0.23 -21.33
CA GLY A 301 -13.37 0.25 -22.71
C GLY A 301 -14.64 0.96 -23.18
N ASP A 302 -15.77 0.78 -22.47
CA ASP A 302 -17.10 1.13 -23.00
C ASP A 302 -18.18 1.53 -21.96
N SER A 303 -17.88 1.73 -20.65
CA SER A 303 -18.96 2.03 -19.68
C SER A 303 -19.28 3.53 -19.57
N LYS A 304 -20.49 3.90 -19.99
CA LYS A 304 -21.12 5.22 -19.78
C LYS A 304 -21.53 5.50 -18.32
N TYR A 305 -21.35 4.56 -17.38
CA TYR A 305 -21.97 4.62 -16.06
C TYR A 305 -21.13 3.94 -14.97
N ASP A 306 -20.12 4.66 -14.47
CA ASP A 306 -19.48 4.30 -13.21
C ASP A 306 -19.77 5.39 -12.18
N TYR A 307 -20.48 4.97 -11.12
CA TYR A 307 -20.84 5.81 -9.99
C TYR A 307 -20.03 5.30 -8.80
N GLY A 308 -19.23 6.15 -8.16
CA GLY A 308 -18.51 5.74 -6.97
C GLY A 308 -18.02 6.94 -6.19
N ILE A 309 -18.06 6.82 -4.86
CA ILE A 309 -17.60 7.85 -3.93
C ILE A 309 -16.19 7.49 -3.50
N PHE A 310 -15.26 8.40 -3.75
CA PHE A 310 -13.85 8.25 -3.42
C PHE A 310 -13.46 9.37 -2.48
N ASN A 311 -13.31 9.03 -1.20
CA ASN A 311 -12.92 9.99 -0.17
C ASN A 311 -11.52 9.65 0.31
N THR A 312 -10.64 10.63 0.25
CA THR A 312 -9.29 10.48 0.78
C THR A 312 -9.00 11.60 1.78
N GLU A 313 -8.60 11.24 2.98
CA GLU A 313 -8.23 12.16 4.04
C GLU A 313 -6.75 11.97 4.41
N TYR A 314 -6.04 13.07 4.54
CA TYR A 314 -4.67 13.14 5.05
C TYR A 314 -4.67 14.02 6.30
N GLU A 315 -4.12 13.51 7.40
CA GLU A 315 -3.98 14.23 8.66
C GLU A 315 -2.52 14.16 9.13
N ASP A 316 -1.90 15.31 9.38
CA ASP A 316 -0.51 15.42 9.85
C ASP A 316 0.53 14.73 8.94
N CYS A 317 0.24 14.65 7.62
CA CYS A 317 1.11 13.98 6.65
C CYS A 317 2.18 14.92 6.08
N LYS A 318 3.32 14.35 5.68
CA LYS A 318 4.43 15.06 5.05
C LYS A 318 4.66 14.56 3.63
N PHE A 319 4.80 15.49 2.70
CA PHE A 319 5.08 15.22 1.29
C PHE A 319 6.38 15.92 0.92
N ASP A 320 7.42 15.15 0.62
CA ASP A 320 8.74 15.67 0.25
C ASP A 320 9.11 15.14 -1.13
N PHE A 321 8.87 15.98 -2.14
CA PHE A 321 8.97 15.58 -3.53
C PHE A 321 10.01 16.37 -4.30
N ASP A 322 10.93 15.64 -4.92
CA ASP A 322 12.01 16.17 -5.73
C ASP A 322 12.03 15.49 -7.11
N PHE A 323 11.52 16.20 -8.13
CA PHE A 323 11.32 15.66 -9.48
C PHE A 323 12.31 16.27 -10.47
N LYS A 324 13.30 15.53 -10.99
CA LYS A 324 14.35 16.16 -11.82
C LYS A 324 13.88 16.67 -13.19
N THR A 325 12.74 16.19 -13.72
CA THR A 325 12.22 16.54 -15.06
C THR A 325 10.72 16.35 -15.10
N ILE A 326 9.94 17.38 -15.44
CA ILE A 326 8.47 17.29 -15.51
C ILE A 326 8.01 17.60 -16.92
N LYS A 327 7.28 16.67 -17.54
CA LYS A 327 6.52 16.97 -18.77
C LYS A 327 5.03 17.15 -18.50
N GLN A 328 4.46 16.38 -17.56
CA GLN A 328 3.03 16.44 -17.17
C GLN A 328 2.88 15.84 -15.75
N SER A 329 2.81 16.65 -14.69
CA SER A 329 2.71 16.10 -13.32
C SER A 329 1.65 16.83 -12.53
N GLY A 330 0.76 16.10 -11.85
CA GLY A 330 -0.03 16.63 -10.76
C GLY A 330 0.03 15.63 -9.62
N ILE A 331 0.56 16.08 -8.49
CA ILE A 331 0.74 15.29 -7.27
C ILE A 331 -0.58 14.70 -6.77
N ALA A 332 -1.71 15.37 -6.98
CA ALA A 332 -3.04 14.79 -6.84
C ALA A 332 -3.75 14.89 -8.19
N GLY A 333 -4.06 13.74 -8.80
CA GLY A 333 -4.55 13.71 -10.17
C GLY A 333 -5.39 12.47 -10.47
N ILE A 334 -6.55 12.69 -11.05
CA ILE A 334 -7.46 11.65 -11.51
C ILE A 334 -7.10 11.29 -12.94
N LEU A 335 -6.95 9.99 -13.21
CA LEU A 335 -6.85 9.47 -14.57
C LEU A 335 -8.24 9.05 -15.02
N TYR A 336 -8.81 9.81 -15.94
CA TYR A 336 -9.97 9.35 -16.68
C TYR A 336 -9.51 8.41 -17.80
N SER A 337 -10.11 7.23 -17.90
CA SER A 337 -10.25 6.57 -19.19
C SER A 337 -11.18 7.42 -20.07
N LYS A 338 -10.81 7.60 -21.34
CA LYS A 338 -11.61 8.36 -22.31
C LYS A 338 -13.09 7.94 -22.24
N GLY A 339 -14.01 8.91 -22.10
CA GLY A 339 -15.45 8.69 -22.26
C GLY A 339 -16.28 8.51 -20.98
N THR A 340 -15.71 8.65 -19.78
CA THR A 340 -16.45 8.49 -18.52
C THR A 340 -16.96 9.82 -17.95
N SER A 341 -18.27 9.93 -17.70
CA SER A 341 -18.91 11.10 -17.09
C SER A 341 -19.11 10.91 -15.58
N MET A 342 -18.06 11.11 -14.79
CA MET A 342 -18.21 11.15 -13.32
C MET A 342 -18.63 12.54 -12.83
N ASN A 343 -19.45 12.57 -11.77
CA ASN A 343 -19.77 13.79 -11.02
C ASN A 343 -18.55 14.19 -10.15
N PRO A 344 -18.04 15.44 -10.25
CA PRO A 344 -16.95 15.94 -9.41
C PRO A 344 -17.19 15.80 -7.90
N GLU A 345 -18.45 15.78 -7.46
CA GLU A 345 -18.82 15.59 -6.05
C GLU A 345 -18.51 14.19 -5.52
N SER A 346 -18.25 13.24 -6.41
CA SER A 346 -17.96 11.86 -6.03
C SER A 346 -16.47 11.62 -5.75
N ILE A 347 -15.62 12.64 -5.87
CA ILE A 347 -14.18 12.52 -5.61
C ILE A 347 -13.70 13.68 -4.74
N TYR A 348 -13.27 13.34 -3.53
CA TYR A 348 -12.97 14.31 -2.48
C TYR A 348 -11.63 13.98 -1.82
N TYR A 349 -10.75 14.98 -1.79
CA TYR A 349 -9.46 14.94 -1.12
C TYR A 349 -9.43 16.00 -0.02
N LYS A 350 -9.15 15.59 1.21
CA LYS A 350 -9.00 16.48 2.36
C LYS A 350 -7.63 16.35 2.96
N PHE A 351 -6.95 17.47 3.16
CA PHE A 351 -5.64 17.57 3.78
C PHE A 351 -5.77 18.46 5.01
N ASN A 352 -5.40 17.94 6.18
CA ASN A 352 -5.44 18.67 7.43
C ASN A 352 -4.04 18.65 8.06
N LYS A 353 -3.47 19.83 8.32
CA LYS A 353 -2.15 19.99 8.95
C LYS A 353 -1.01 19.29 8.19
N CYS A 354 -1.13 19.20 6.88
CA CYS A 354 -0.12 18.57 6.04
C CYS A 354 1.00 19.55 5.65
N GLU A 355 2.20 19.02 5.43
CA GLU A 355 3.35 19.79 4.95
C GLU A 355 3.78 19.29 3.57
N PHE A 356 3.87 20.20 2.61
CA PHE A 356 4.27 19.93 1.23
C PHE A 356 5.59 20.66 0.92
N LYS A 357 6.60 19.90 0.50
CA LYS A 357 7.87 20.40 -0.05
C LYS A 357 8.00 19.88 -1.47
N LEU A 358 7.80 20.76 -2.44
CA LEU A 358 7.77 20.44 -3.86
C LEU A 358 8.93 21.15 -4.55
N ARG A 359 9.72 20.41 -5.32
CA ARG A 359 10.89 20.97 -6.03
C ARG A 359 10.83 20.72 -7.54
N ASN A 360 11.63 21.50 -8.25
CA ASN A 360 11.85 21.54 -9.70
C ASN A 360 10.60 21.83 -10.54
N THR A 361 9.75 22.77 -10.12
CA THR A 361 8.58 23.27 -10.86
C THR A 361 7.37 22.34 -10.97
N SER A 362 7.29 21.30 -10.13
CA SER A 362 6.13 20.37 -10.13
C SER A 362 4.88 21.00 -9.54
N PRO A 363 3.77 21.06 -10.30
CA PRO A 363 2.52 21.47 -9.69
C PRO A 363 1.89 20.39 -8.84
N LEU A 364 1.28 20.86 -7.75
CA LEU A 364 0.51 20.02 -6.84
C LEU A 364 -0.70 19.45 -7.56
N ILE A 365 -1.36 20.27 -8.37
CA ILE A 365 -2.46 19.89 -9.23
C ILE A 365 -2.20 20.50 -10.61
N ASP A 366 -2.02 19.63 -11.60
CA ASP A 366 -2.05 19.94 -13.04
C ASP A 366 -3.33 19.34 -13.59
N ASP A 367 -3.97 19.89 -14.60
CA ASP A 367 -5.10 19.27 -15.29
C ASP A 367 -4.67 18.55 -16.59
N GLY A 368 -3.49 18.86 -17.15
CA GLY A 368 -2.96 18.22 -18.35
C GLY A 368 -3.92 18.22 -19.56
N ASN A 369 -3.75 17.29 -20.49
CA ASN A 369 -4.66 17.07 -21.64
C ASN A 369 -5.88 16.19 -21.29
N GLN A 370 -6.25 16.05 -20.01
CA GLN A 370 -7.27 15.08 -19.57
C GLN A 370 -8.36 15.72 -18.70
N TYR A 371 -9.54 15.10 -18.71
CA TYR A 371 -10.78 15.54 -18.05
C TYR A 371 -10.70 15.46 -16.51
N ARG A 372 -9.90 16.29 -15.82
CA ARG A 372 -9.82 16.20 -14.34
C ARG A 372 -11.03 16.84 -13.65
N LYS A 373 -11.53 16.17 -12.61
CA LYS A 373 -12.62 16.62 -11.74
C LYS A 373 -12.29 16.35 -10.28
N GLY A 374 -12.94 17.02 -9.34
CA GLY A 374 -12.85 16.68 -7.92
C GLY A 374 -12.71 17.90 -7.01
N THR A 375 -12.98 17.69 -5.73
CA THR A 375 -12.84 18.71 -4.69
C THR A 375 -11.61 18.44 -3.83
N TYR A 376 -10.78 19.46 -3.67
CA TYR A 376 -9.56 19.42 -2.87
C TYR A 376 -9.69 20.46 -1.76
N GLU A 377 -9.67 20.00 -0.51
CA GLU A 377 -9.75 20.86 0.66
C GLU A 377 -8.45 20.78 1.47
N PHE A 378 -7.81 21.92 1.69
CA PHE A 378 -6.60 22.02 2.49
C PHE A 378 -6.88 22.91 3.71
N ASN A 379 -6.66 22.37 4.90
CA ASN A 379 -6.86 23.05 6.17
C ASN A 379 -5.56 23.03 6.96
N ASP A 380 -5.11 24.20 7.41
CA ASP A 380 -3.89 24.33 8.24
C ASP A 380 -2.62 23.76 7.57
N CYS A 381 -2.58 23.73 6.24
CA CYS A 381 -1.48 23.13 5.48
C CYS A 381 -0.36 24.13 5.20
N LYS A 382 0.87 23.62 5.08
CA LYS A 382 2.05 24.39 4.68
C LYS A 382 2.57 23.94 3.33
N PHE A 383 2.87 24.88 2.45
CA PHE A 383 3.40 24.60 1.13
C PHE A 383 4.71 25.36 0.92
N GLU A 384 5.73 24.65 0.49
CA GLU A 384 6.95 25.21 -0.05
C GLU A 384 7.18 24.60 -1.43
N THR A 385 7.10 25.43 -2.47
CA THR A 385 7.28 25.02 -3.86
C THR A 385 8.20 25.99 -4.60
N ASP A 386 8.91 25.50 -5.60
CA ASP A 386 9.64 26.33 -6.56
C ASP A 386 8.93 26.44 -7.94
N GLY A 387 7.73 25.87 -8.07
CA GLY A 387 6.85 26.04 -9.23
C GLY A 387 5.40 26.37 -8.90
N LYS A 388 4.59 26.46 -9.95
CA LYS A 388 3.13 26.66 -9.85
C LYS A 388 2.50 25.60 -8.97
N LEU A 389 1.59 25.96 -8.06
CA LEU A 389 0.86 24.95 -7.27
C LEU A 389 -0.30 24.35 -8.05
N PHE A 390 -1.02 25.20 -8.77
CA PHE A 390 -2.27 24.85 -9.43
C PHE A 390 -2.18 25.31 -10.89
N VAL A 391 -2.05 24.37 -11.81
CA VAL A 391 -1.89 24.62 -13.24
C VAL A 391 -3.17 24.22 -13.97
N LYS A 392 -3.66 25.13 -14.81
CA LYS A 392 -4.71 24.87 -15.79
C LYS A 392 -4.14 24.86 -17.21
N ASN A 393 -4.49 23.87 -18.00
CA ASN A 393 -4.25 23.78 -19.42
C ASN A 393 -5.38 24.49 -20.17
N LYS A 394 -5.02 25.45 -21.02
CA LYS A 394 -5.94 26.36 -21.73
C LYS A 394 -6.98 25.67 -22.63
N ARG A 395 -6.82 24.37 -22.92
CA ARG A 395 -7.61 23.65 -23.94
C ARG A 395 -8.80 22.85 -23.40
N SER A 396 -9.00 22.77 -22.08
CA SER A 396 -10.12 22.01 -21.52
C SER A 396 -11.25 22.93 -21.03
N SER A 397 -12.40 22.88 -21.71
CA SER A 397 -13.66 23.47 -21.24
C SER A 397 -14.34 22.64 -20.14
N ASP A 398 -13.84 21.42 -19.89
CA ASP A 398 -14.56 20.36 -19.15
C ASP A 398 -13.91 19.98 -17.81
N THR A 399 -12.96 20.77 -17.31
CA THR A 399 -12.34 20.58 -15.98
C THR A 399 -13.21 21.20 -14.88
N ASP A 400 -13.61 20.40 -13.88
CA ASP A 400 -14.29 20.86 -12.65
C ASP A 400 -13.44 20.50 -11.43
N VAL A 401 -12.29 21.18 -11.32
CA VAL A 401 -11.38 21.09 -10.18
C VAL A 401 -11.71 22.24 -9.23
N ARG A 402 -12.13 21.90 -8.00
CA ARG A 402 -12.49 22.87 -6.96
C ARG A 402 -11.48 22.82 -5.85
N ILE A 403 -10.81 23.93 -5.57
CA ILE A 403 -9.80 24.03 -4.53
C ILE A 403 -10.31 24.94 -3.41
N LYS A 404 -10.32 24.42 -2.18
CA LYS A 404 -10.60 25.20 -0.97
C LYS A 404 -9.36 25.21 -0.08
N LEU A 405 -8.94 26.39 0.32
CA LEU A 405 -7.79 26.61 1.19
C LEU A 405 -8.29 27.34 2.45
N THR A 406 -8.01 26.79 3.63
CA THR A 406 -8.33 27.42 4.91
C THR A 406 -7.08 27.46 5.79
N ASN A 407 -6.70 28.65 6.25
CA ASN A 407 -5.57 28.85 7.16
C ASN A 407 -4.24 28.21 6.67
N CYS A 408 -3.99 28.26 5.37
CA CYS A 408 -2.78 27.69 4.77
C CYS A 408 -1.65 28.73 4.66
N ASP A 409 -0.40 28.30 4.84
CA ASP A 409 0.80 29.09 4.54
C ASP A 409 1.46 28.58 3.26
N ILE A 410 1.54 29.43 2.25
CA ILE A 410 1.91 29.06 0.89
C ILE A 410 3.10 29.88 0.43
N LYS A 411 4.24 29.22 0.17
CA LYS A 411 5.47 29.83 -0.34
C LYS A 411 5.81 29.23 -1.69
N SER A 412 5.89 30.07 -2.72
CA SER A 412 6.10 29.67 -4.12
C SER A 412 7.13 30.57 -4.81
N ASN A 413 7.91 30.04 -5.75
CA ASN A 413 8.73 30.87 -6.67
C ASN A 413 7.95 31.33 -7.92
N ASP A 414 6.71 30.86 -8.11
CA ASP A 414 5.87 31.14 -9.29
C ASP A 414 4.53 31.78 -8.88
N ASP A 415 3.82 32.34 -9.86
CA ASP A 415 2.48 32.89 -9.71
C ASP A 415 1.52 31.80 -9.22
N VAL A 416 0.90 32.06 -8.07
CA VAL A 416 0.41 30.99 -7.19
C VAL A 416 -0.91 30.36 -7.65
N ILE A 417 -1.69 31.01 -8.50
CA ILE A 417 -3.07 30.61 -8.75
C ILE A 417 -3.41 30.69 -10.24
N SER A 418 -3.50 29.53 -10.92
CA SER A 418 -3.85 29.47 -12.35
C SER A 418 -5.10 28.64 -12.65
N THR A 419 -5.89 28.24 -11.64
CA THR A 419 -7.08 27.37 -11.81
C THR A 419 -8.41 28.13 -11.71
N GLU A 420 -9.49 27.58 -12.27
CA GLU A 420 -10.78 28.29 -12.38
C GLU A 420 -11.56 28.49 -11.09
N TYR A 421 -11.39 27.64 -10.07
CA TYR A 421 -12.15 27.70 -8.81
C TYR A 421 -11.25 27.54 -7.61
N VAL A 422 -10.78 28.66 -7.08
CA VAL A 422 -10.04 28.70 -5.81
C VAL A 422 -10.80 29.57 -4.82
N ILE A 423 -11.19 28.97 -3.70
CA ILE A 423 -11.71 29.69 -2.54
C ILE A 423 -10.65 29.59 -1.45
N ALA A 424 -10.01 30.71 -1.13
CA ALA A 424 -9.02 30.77 -0.06
C ALA A 424 -9.53 31.65 1.08
N LYS A 425 -9.40 31.17 2.31
CA LYS A 425 -9.83 31.87 3.52
C LYS A 425 -8.71 31.88 4.55
N LYS A 426 -8.36 33.07 5.06
CA LYS A 426 -7.29 33.26 6.07
C LYS A 426 -5.94 32.65 5.64
N CYS A 427 -5.66 32.61 4.35
CA CYS A 427 -4.41 32.04 3.84
C CYS A 427 -3.34 33.11 3.68
N ARG A 428 -2.08 32.71 3.83
CA ARG A 428 -0.91 33.53 3.54
C ARG A 428 -0.25 33.00 2.27
N PHE A 429 -0.03 33.88 1.31
CA PHE A 429 0.67 33.61 0.06
C PHE A 429 1.93 34.47 -0.01
N VAL A 430 3.07 33.83 -0.26
CA VAL A 430 4.37 34.48 -0.46
C VAL A 430 4.91 34.00 -1.81
N ASN A 431 4.92 34.91 -2.79
CA ASN A 431 5.66 34.74 -4.02
C ASN A 431 7.10 35.20 -3.77
N LYS A 432 8.05 34.28 -3.87
CA LYS A 432 9.49 34.55 -3.81
C LYS A 432 9.99 35.23 -5.09
N SER A 433 9.24 35.16 -6.20
CA SER A 433 9.49 36.00 -7.38
C SER A 433 8.87 37.39 -7.20
N LYS A 434 9.44 38.41 -7.86
CA LYS A 434 8.95 39.80 -7.82
C LYS A 434 7.61 40.00 -8.55
N ASN A 435 7.05 38.95 -9.16
CA ASN A 435 5.83 39.05 -9.95
C ASN A 435 4.59 39.05 -9.04
N PRO A 436 3.59 39.91 -9.35
CA PRO A 436 2.32 39.91 -8.62
C PRO A 436 1.57 38.59 -8.86
N ILE A 437 0.96 38.05 -7.80
CA ILE A 437 0.11 36.85 -7.91
C ILE A 437 -1.05 37.16 -8.86
N GLN A 438 -1.17 36.38 -9.94
CA GLN A 438 -2.34 36.41 -10.79
C GLN A 438 -3.49 35.70 -10.08
N LEU A 439 -4.59 36.42 -9.81
CA LEU A 439 -5.83 35.79 -9.37
C LEU A 439 -6.59 35.30 -10.61
N PRO A 440 -6.91 34.00 -10.73
CA PRO A 440 -7.50 33.48 -11.93
C PRO A 440 -8.97 33.83 -11.96
N ASN A 441 -9.35 34.59 -12.99
CA ASN A 441 -10.68 34.74 -13.58
C ASN A 441 -11.88 34.98 -12.61
N LYS A 442 -13.09 35.17 -13.14
CA LYS A 442 -14.29 35.64 -12.41
C LYS A 442 -14.76 34.80 -11.20
N ARG A 443 -14.19 33.63 -10.90
CA ARG A 443 -14.74 32.66 -9.92
C ARG A 443 -13.81 32.34 -8.74
N SER A 444 -12.64 32.99 -8.64
CA SER A 444 -11.78 32.88 -7.47
C SER A 444 -12.18 33.85 -6.37
N LYS A 445 -12.09 33.43 -5.11
CA LYS A 445 -12.41 34.26 -3.94
C LYS A 445 -11.30 34.16 -2.90
N LEU A 446 -10.75 35.32 -2.52
CA LEU A 446 -9.87 35.47 -1.37
C LEU A 446 -10.66 36.12 -0.24
N GLU A 447 -10.68 35.50 0.93
CA GLU A 447 -11.34 36.03 2.12
C GLU A 447 -10.32 36.17 3.27
N LYS A 448 -10.00 37.41 3.65
CA LYS A 448 -9.06 37.68 4.76
C LYS A 448 -7.69 37.06 4.50
N CYS A 449 -7.26 37.03 3.25
CA CYS A 449 -5.97 36.45 2.86
C CYS A 449 -4.88 37.54 2.86
N VAL A 450 -3.63 37.11 2.99
CA VAL A 450 -2.46 37.99 2.87
C VAL A 450 -1.62 37.50 1.71
N VAL A 451 -1.41 38.33 0.70
CA VAL A 451 -0.64 38.03 -0.50
C VAL A 451 0.53 39.02 -0.57
N ASN A 452 1.77 38.54 -0.43
CA ASN A 452 2.97 39.38 -0.41
C ASN A 452 2.85 40.60 0.54
N GLY A 453 2.20 40.41 1.70
CA GLY A 453 1.95 41.46 2.68
C GLY A 453 0.69 42.31 2.44
N VAL A 454 0.08 42.24 1.25
CA VAL A 454 -1.18 42.93 0.93
C VAL A 454 -2.38 42.10 1.42
N LYS A 455 -3.34 42.73 2.09
CA LYS A 455 -4.56 42.08 2.58
C LYS A 455 -5.64 42.08 1.50
N TYR A 456 -6.29 40.94 1.30
CA TYR A 456 -7.41 40.72 0.39
C TYR A 456 -8.66 40.25 1.14
#